data_AF-A0A928KWZ5-F1
#
_entry.id   AF-A0A928KWZ5-F1
#
_cell.length_a   1.000
_cell.length_b   1.000
_cell.length_c   1.000
_cell.angle_alpha   90.00
_cell.angle_beta   90.00
_cell.angle_gamma   90.00
#
_symmetry.space_group_name_H-M   'P 1'
#
loop_
_entity.id
_entity.type
_entity.pdbx_description
1 polymer ?
#
loop_
_entity_poly.entity_id
_entity_poly.type
_entity_poly.pdbx_seq_one_letter_code
_entity_poly.pdbx_strand_id
1 'polypeptide(L)'
;MNTSIVFPIPLPLHIAFGVIGVIFFSWRYIVKKEPHHLLLAIAIASTFLIYICSEGLPRKILGIEELILYILILISMFISSRKAAALEKSQTEEESNENSDA
;
A
#
# COMPACT_ATOMS: atom_id res chain seq x y z
N MET A 1 24.25 27.70 -5.79
CA MET A 1 23.73 26.56 -5.02
C MET A 1 22.74 25.85 -5.92
N ASN A 2 23.09 24.65 -6.39
CA ASN A 2 22.22 23.87 -7.27
C ASN A 2 21.15 23.25 -6.39
N THR A 3 19.96 23.83 -6.33
CA THR A 3 18.84 23.28 -5.57
C THR A 3 18.22 22.17 -6.40
N SER A 4 18.79 20.96 -6.33
CA SER A 4 18.14 19.76 -6.84
C SER A 4 16.88 19.51 -6.00
N ILE A 5 15.73 19.94 -6.51
CA ILE A 5 14.44 19.69 -5.88
C ILE A 5 14.13 18.20 -6.08
N VAL A 6 14.39 17.40 -5.04
CA VAL A 6 14.12 15.95 -5.05
C VAL A 6 12.61 15.68 -5.02
N PHE A 7 11.84 16.52 -4.33
CA PHE A 7 10.40 16.36 -4.18
C PHE A 7 9.69 17.73 -4.04
N PRO A 8 8.52 17.95 -4.66
CA PRO A 8 7.85 19.26 -4.69
C PRO A 8 7.18 19.67 -3.36
N ILE A 9 7.42 18.92 -2.27
CA ILE A 9 6.84 19.15 -0.94
C ILE A 9 7.97 19.39 0.06
N PRO A 10 7.81 20.30 1.05
CA PRO A 10 8.80 20.49 2.11
C PRO A 10 9.14 19.18 2.81
N LEU A 11 10.44 18.92 3.01
CA LEU A 11 10.95 17.70 3.65
C LEU A 11 10.25 17.34 4.97
N PRO A 12 10.00 18.28 5.91
CA PRO A 12 9.30 17.95 7.16
C PRO A 12 7.88 17.42 6.94
N LEU A 13 7.18 17.95 5.94
CA LEU A 13 5.81 17.54 5.63
C LEU A 13 5.81 16.13 5.00
N HIS A 14 6.76 15.85 4.11
CA HIS A 14 6.90 14.53 3.50
C HIS A 14 7.20 13.44 4.56
N ILE A 15 8.10 13.75 5.51
CA ILE A 15 8.38 12.86 6.65
C ILE A 15 7.13 12.64 7.51
N ALA A 16 6.41 13.71 7.86
CA ALA A 16 5.17 13.59 8.63
C ALA A 16 4.14 12.69 7.92
N PHE A 17 3.91 12.90 6.62
CA PHE A 17 2.98 12.09 5.84
C PHE A 17 3.39 10.62 5.78
N GLY A 18 4.67 10.32 5.52
CA GLY A 18 5.10 8.93 5.45
C GLY A 18 5.04 8.23 6.81
N VAL A 19 5.39 8.89 7.92
CA VAL A 19 5.25 8.32 9.27
C VAL A 19 3.79 8.02 9.60
N ILE A 20 2.88 8.96 9.33
CA ILE A 20 1.44 8.77 9.53
C ILE A 20 0.93 7.62 8.65
N GLY A 21 1.36 7.57 7.39
CA GLY A 21 0.99 6.51 6.45
C GLY A 21 1.43 5.13 6.93
N VAL A 22 2.69 4.96 7.35
CA VAL A 22 3.20 3.70 7.88
C VAL A 22 2.38 3.24 9.09
N ILE A 23 2.14 4.13 10.07
CA ILE A 23 1.34 3.80 11.26
C ILE A 23 -0.07 3.37 10.86
N PHE A 24 -0.72 4.13 9.98
CA PHE A 24 -2.07 3.86 9.53
C PHE A 24 -2.19 2.51 8.81
N PHE A 25 -1.30 2.21 7.86
CA PHE A 25 -1.35 0.96 7.11
C PHE A 25 -0.90 -0.25 7.93
N SER A 26 0.06 -0.08 8.85
CA SER A 26 0.41 -1.13 9.82
C SER A 26 -0.77 -1.45 10.75
N TRP A 27 -1.49 -0.44 11.24
CA TRP A 27 -2.69 -0.68 12.04
C TRP A 27 -3.78 -1.36 11.22
N ARG A 28 -4.02 -0.89 10.00
CA ARG A 28 -5.02 -1.47 9.10
C ARG A 28 -4.70 -2.92 8.72
N TYR A 29 -3.42 -3.27 8.63
CA TYR A 29 -2.95 -4.65 8.50
C TYR A 29 -3.32 -5.51 9.73
N ILE A 30 -3.16 -5.00 10.95
CA ILE A 30 -3.55 -5.73 12.17
C ILE A 30 -5.06 -6.03 12.18
N VAL A 31 -5.89 -5.07 11.73
CA VAL A 31 -7.35 -5.20 11.74
C VAL A 31 -7.86 -6.11 10.61
N LYS A 32 -7.46 -5.87 9.37
CA LYS A 32 -7.99 -6.61 8.19
C LYS A 32 -7.15 -7.83 7.80
N LYS A 33 -5.90 -7.91 8.24
CA LYS A 33 -4.91 -8.96 7.87
C LYS A 33 -4.69 -9.10 6.36
N GLU A 34 -5.00 -8.07 5.59
CA GLU A 34 -4.82 -8.09 4.15
C GLU A 34 -3.38 -7.73 3.75
N PRO A 35 -2.71 -8.54 2.93
CA PRO A 35 -1.27 -8.40 2.65
C PRO A 35 -0.90 -7.08 1.96
N HIS A 36 -1.82 -6.47 1.22
CA HIS A 36 -1.58 -5.20 0.54
C HIS A 36 -1.34 -4.03 1.51
N HIS A 37 -1.93 -4.04 2.71
CA HIS A 37 -1.67 -3.01 3.71
C HIS A 37 -0.23 -3.07 4.25
N LEU A 38 0.33 -4.27 4.42
CA LEU A 38 1.72 -4.44 4.86
C LEU A 38 2.69 -4.03 3.75
N LEU A 39 2.43 -4.45 2.51
CA LEU A 39 3.24 -4.06 1.35
C LEU A 39 3.26 -2.54 1.16
N LEU A 40 2.12 -1.87 1.37
CA LEU A 40 2.02 -0.42 1.26
C LEU A 40 2.78 0.30 2.39
N ALA A 41 2.76 -0.22 3.62
CA ALA A 41 3.58 0.31 4.70
C ALA A 41 5.09 0.20 4.39
N ILE A 42 5.52 -0.93 3.82
CA ILE A 42 6.90 -1.14 3.38
C ILE A 42 7.26 -0.18 2.24
N ALA A 43 6.38 -0.02 1.25
CA ALA A 43 6.60 0.90 0.13
C ALA A 43 6.77 2.35 0.63
N ILE A 44 5.91 2.80 1.54
CA ILE A 44 6.02 4.14 2.13
C ILE A 44 7.35 4.29 2.90
N ALA A 45 7.76 3.28 3.66
CA ALA A 45 9.05 3.30 4.34
C ALA A 45 10.23 3.33 3.35
N SER A 46 10.14 2.60 2.23
CA SER A 46 11.17 2.57 1.17
C SER A 46 11.35 3.94 0.53
N THR A 47 10.28 4.73 0.39
CA THR A 47 10.37 6.09 -0.21
C THR A 47 11.33 7.01 0.54
N PHE A 48 11.52 6.81 1.86
CA PHE A 48 12.49 7.58 2.63
C PHE A 48 13.95 7.27 2.30
N LEU A 49 14.22 6.09 1.73
CA LEU A 49 15.56 5.68 1.34
C LEU A 49 16.11 6.57 0.21
N ILE A 50 15.24 7.29 -0.52
CA ILE A 50 15.65 8.24 -1.55
C ILE A 50 16.49 9.41 -1.00
N TYR A 51 16.31 9.76 0.28
CA TYR A 51 17.08 10.82 0.95
C TYR A 51 18.48 10.37 1.37
N ILE A 52 18.69 9.06 1.49
CA ILE A 52 19.98 8.46 1.86
C ILE A 52 20.80 8.14 0.60
N CYS A 53 20.13 7.84 -0.53
CA CYS A 53 20.79 7.50 -1.78
C CYS A 53 21.28 8.73 -2.57
N SER A 54 22.56 8.70 -2.95
CA SER A 54 23.20 9.72 -3.78
C SER A 54 22.62 9.77 -5.21
N GLU A 55 22.86 10.89 -5.90
CA GLU A 55 22.54 11.05 -7.32
C GLU A 55 23.25 9.95 -8.14
N GLY A 56 22.50 9.04 -8.78
CA GLY A 56 23.10 8.02 -9.64
C GLY A 56 22.31 6.72 -9.77
N LEU A 57 23.04 5.61 -9.96
CA LEU A 57 22.50 4.26 -10.03
C LEU A 57 21.61 3.86 -8.82
N PRO A 58 21.98 4.11 -7.55
CA PRO A 58 21.16 3.66 -6.42
C PRO A 58 19.76 4.29 -6.42
N ARG A 59 19.64 5.57 -6.78
CA ARG A 59 18.34 6.25 -6.90
C ARG A 59 17.45 5.64 -8.00
N LYS A 60 18.05 5.23 -9.13
CA LYS A 60 17.31 4.56 -10.22
C LYS A 60 16.82 3.18 -9.82
N ILE A 61 17.64 2.43 -9.06
CA ILE A 61 17.27 1.10 -8.55
C ILE A 61 16.10 1.23 -7.57
N LEU A 62 16.12 2.21 -6.68
CA LEU A 62 14.99 2.47 -5.77
C LEU A 62 13.71 2.81 -6.53
N GLY A 63 13.78 3.64 -7.58
CA GLY A 63 12.59 3.91 -8.40
C GLY A 63 12.02 2.66 -9.10
N ILE A 64 12.88 1.72 -9.52
CA ILE A 64 12.43 0.44 -10.09
C ILE A 64 11.85 -0.47 -9.01
N GLU A 65 12.48 -0.51 -7.83
CA GLU A 65 12.00 -1.28 -6.67
C GLU A 65 10.60 -0.82 -6.24
N GLU A 66 10.40 0.49 -6.09
CA GLU A 66 9.10 1.09 -5.79
C GLU A 66 8.05 0.72 -6.85
N LEU A 67 8.41 0.74 -8.13
CA LEU A 67 7.49 0.36 -9.20
C LEU A 67 7.06 -1.11 -9.09
N ILE A 68 7.99 -2.02 -8.76
CA ILE A 68 7.68 -3.44 -8.56
C ILE A 68 6.77 -3.62 -7.33
N LEU A 69 7.09 -2.96 -6.21
CA LEU A 69 6.24 -2.97 -5.01
C LEU A 69 4.83 -2.46 -5.31
N TYR A 70 4.70 -1.38 -6.07
CA TYR A 70 3.42 -0.82 -6.47
C TYR A 70 2.60 -1.83 -7.30
N ILE A 71 3.22 -2.49 -8.29
CA ILE A 71 2.55 -3.54 -9.07
C ILE A 71 2.07 -4.69 -8.17
N LEU A 72 2.90 -5.14 -7.23
CA LEU A 72 2.52 -6.19 -6.28
C LEU A 72 1.35 -5.78 -5.38
N ILE A 73 1.32 -4.53 -4.93
CA ILE A 73 0.22 -3.96 -4.14
C ILE A 73 -1.07 -3.97 -4.97
N LEU A 74 -1.04 -3.53 -6.23
CA LEU A 74 -2.21 -3.53 -7.11
C LEU A 74 -2.75 -4.94 -7.34
N ILE A 75 -1.87 -5.91 -7.62
CA ILE A 75 -2.26 -7.32 -7.79
C ILE A 75 -2.89 -7.85 -6.50
N SER A 76 -2.25 -7.59 -5.35
CA SER A 76 -2.74 -8.01 -4.04
C SER A 76 -4.11 -7.40 -3.70
N MET A 77 -4.32 -6.13 -4.04
CA MET A 77 -5.59 -5.44 -3.86
C MET A 77 -6.69 -6.03 -4.76
N PHE A 78 -6.37 -6.31 -6.03
CA PHE A 78 -7.32 -6.93 -6.97
C PHE A 78 -7.74 -8.33 -6.52
N ILE A 79 -6.79 -9.14 -6.03
CA ILE A 79 -7.09 -10.48 -5.49
C ILE A 79 -7.97 -10.37 -4.23
N SER A 80 -7.64 -9.46 -3.31
CA SER A 80 -8.39 -9.29 -2.06
C SER A 80 -9.82 -8.80 -2.32
N SER A 81 -10.00 -7.87 -3.27
CA SER A 81 -11.32 -7.38 -3.68
C SER A 81 -12.19 -8.48 -4.29
N ARG A 82 -11.62 -9.36 -5.12
CA ARG A 82 -12.36 -10.51 -5.66
C ARG A 82 -12.77 -11.52 -4.58
N LYS A 83 -11.93 -11.74 -3.57
CA LYS A 83 -12.26 -12.61 -2.43
C LYS A 83 -13.40 -12.04 -1.59
N ALA A 84 -13.40 -10.72 -1.35
CA ALA A 84 -14.47 -10.04 -0.64
C ALA A 84 -15.81 -10.16 -1.41
N ALA A 85 -15.80 -9.92 -2.72
CA ALA A 85 -16.99 -10.05 -3.56
C ALA A 85 -17.54 -11.49 -3.63
N ALA A 86 -16.67 -12.49 -3.59
CA ALA A 86 -17.09 -13.89 -3.55
C ALA A 86 -17.74 -14.25 -2.21
N LEU A 87 -17.21 -13.74 -1.09
CA LEU A 87 -17.76 -13.98 0.25
C LEU A 87 -19.15 -13.34 0.41
N GLU A 88 -19.33 -12.10 -0.05
CA GLU A 88 -20.62 -11.40 -0.02
C GLU A 88 -21.68 -12.12 -0.87
N LYS A 89 -21.28 -12.66 -2.03
CA LYS A 89 -22.18 -13.41 -2.90
C LYS A 89 -22.64 -14.72 -2.25
N SER A 90 -21.74 -15.45 -1.60
CA SER A 90 -22.09 -16.69 -0.88
C SER A 90 -23.01 -16.44 0.32
N GLN A 91 -22.80 -15.33 1.06
CA GLN A 91 -23.66 -14.98 2.19
C GLN A 91 -25.06 -14.52 1.75
N THR A 92 -25.16 -13.80 0.64
CA THR A 92 -26.46 -13.38 0.09
C THR A 92 -27.25 -14.58 -0.46
N GLU A 93 -26.56 -15.56 -1.07
CA GLU A 93 -27.19 -16.80 -1.56
C GLU A 93 -27.66 -17.69 -0.39
N GLU A 94 -26.90 -17.79 0.70
CA GLU A 94 -27.29 -18.54 1.92
C GLU A 94 -28.49 -17.89 2.66
N GLU A 95 -28.48 -16.57 2.90
CA GLU A 95 -29.63 -15.86 3.51
C GLU A 95 -30.90 -15.94 2.66
N SER A 96 -30.78 -15.93 1.33
CA SER A 96 -31.93 -16.04 0.43
C SER A 96 -32.58 -17.42 0.43
N ASN A 97 -31.80 -18.47 0.67
CA ASN A 97 -32.26 -19.86 0.68
C ASN A 97 -32.85 -20.24 2.04
N GLU A 98 -32.29 -19.72 3.15
CA GLU A 98 -32.83 -19.94 4.50
C GLU A 98 -34.19 -19.24 4.69
N ASN A 99 -34.41 -18.08 4.07
CA ASN A 99 -35.68 -17.35 4.15
C ASN A 99 -36.76 -17.86 3.15
N SER A 100 -36.44 -18.80 2.26
CA SER A 100 -37.45 -19.46 1.39
C SER A 100 -37.99 -20.78 1.94
N ASP A 101 -37.32 -21.36 2.93
CA ASP A 101 -37.69 -22.63 3.58
C ASP A 101 -38.42 -22.44 4.93
N ALA A 102 -38.66 -21.19 5.35
CA ALA A 102 -39.41 -20.80 6.56
C ALA A 102 -40.82 -20.26 6.22
#